data_AF-A0A8C4H449-F1
#
_entry.id   AF-A0A8C4H449-F1
#
_cell.length_a   1.000
_cell.length_b   1.000
_cell.length_c   1.000
_cell.angle_alpha   90.00
_cell.angle_beta   90.00
_cell.angle_gamma   90.00
#
_symmetry.space_group_name_H-M   'P 1'
#
loop_
_entity.id
_entity.type
_entity.pdbx_description
1 polymer ?
#
loop_
_entity_poly.entity_id
_entity_poly.type
_entity_poly.pdbx_seq_one_letter_code
_entity_poly.pdbx_strand_id
1 'polypeptide(L)'
;MLSPPRRWIREQPLSSVTSCVRRGLCSRRHSLWILLILLVVCIAIQTFVARQARNDKLTGLPHLRFTVSKQHLFPTLQNVWEGLHSESSLAVKPDVKSLQTERMADLHHQNEGYGKPSDYIVSRHVEKIVNRITDSQMEATKVSPGNPLLPKYETKQSHGLQGFLVLPSPRKSLIAGTDTPTSSIFLKTRTNTFHTKATCHPKSHIVFLKTHKTASSTILNILYRYGESRNLTFALPLNKHSQLFYPFFFASHFVEGVSSRSVREFHIMCNHMRFRKSEVAKVMPQDTFYFSILRHPVAMMESIFIYYKSIPAFHKIHSLDEFLDTSRRSYNSSVANNHYAHNIMAFDFGFDNNVAADAENLEEKASMTIAAIERDFHLILISEYFDESMIMLKNALCWSLEDVVSFKLNSRNERTRRMLLPNTAEKIKRWNAIDWRIYLHFNTTFWHKVDSLVGQEQMKWEISQLRELQAKLANTCLKDGRAVDPSQIKDAGLKPFQYGAAVIQGYNLNTHIDRQTKTKCQRFITPELQYTDHLYTKQFPELADKHRQAGRIAAPQHQRSGRAAMMGMAWAREAHHRQIIRHRFSNFKNQKASTSALLTHTETNNKTSMP
;
A
#
# COMPACT_ATOMS: atom_id res chain seq x y z
N MET A 1 30.62 -15.36 -57.95
CA MET A 1 32.04 -14.95 -57.97
C MET A 1 32.11 -13.45 -58.19
N LEU A 2 32.81 -12.77 -57.26
CA LEU A 2 33.62 -11.57 -57.44
C LEU A 2 32.99 -10.29 -58.04
N SER A 3 32.96 -9.27 -57.17
CA SER A 3 33.01 -7.79 -57.31
C SER A 3 33.85 -7.26 -58.51
N PRO A 4 34.03 -5.93 -58.83
CA PRO A 4 33.96 -4.74 -57.94
C PRO A 4 33.56 -3.40 -58.69
N PRO A 5 34.22 -2.20 -58.55
CA PRO A 5 33.75 -1.04 -57.78
C PRO A 5 33.77 0.33 -58.54
N ARG A 6 33.39 1.45 -57.87
CA ARG A 6 34.15 2.74 -57.73
C ARG A 6 33.24 3.99 -57.53
N ARG A 7 33.61 4.83 -56.55
CA ARG A 7 33.30 6.27 -56.37
C ARG A 7 33.99 7.10 -57.48
N TRP A 8 33.55 8.30 -57.90
CA TRP A 8 33.64 9.65 -57.27
C TRP A 8 32.69 10.61 -58.08
N ILE A 9 31.77 11.40 -57.48
CA ILE A 9 31.84 12.85 -57.10
C ILE A 9 32.33 13.74 -58.27
N ARG A 10 31.73 14.85 -58.76
CA ARG A 10 30.60 15.75 -58.43
C ARG A 10 30.55 16.81 -59.55
N GLU A 11 29.37 17.26 -59.99
CA GLU A 11 29.11 18.66 -60.38
C GLU A 11 27.64 19.02 -60.09
N GLN A 12 27.38 20.29 -59.74
CA GLN A 12 26.12 20.87 -59.23
C GLN A 12 25.92 22.27 -59.91
N PRO A 13 24.80 23.01 -59.74
CA PRO A 13 23.84 23.24 -60.82
C PRO A 13 23.35 24.72 -60.99
N LEU A 14 22.37 24.93 -61.87
CA LEU A 14 21.35 26.01 -61.87
C LEU A 14 20.02 25.36 -62.36
N SER A 15 18.80 25.63 -61.88
CA SER A 15 18.16 26.80 -61.25
C SER A 15 16.89 26.40 -60.46
N SER A 16 16.47 27.21 -59.46
CA SER A 16 15.45 26.87 -58.44
C SER A 16 14.14 27.69 -58.46
N VAL A 17 13.83 28.41 -59.55
CA VAL A 17 12.78 29.46 -59.49
C VAL A 17 11.36 28.96 -59.78
N THR A 18 11.18 27.78 -60.39
CA THR A 18 9.84 27.28 -60.78
C THR A 18 9.11 26.45 -59.71
N SER A 19 9.75 26.09 -58.60
CA SER A 19 9.15 25.22 -57.55
C SER A 19 8.36 25.99 -56.48
N CYS A 20 8.73 27.25 -56.18
CA CYS A 20 8.14 28.00 -55.06
C CYS A 20 6.68 28.42 -55.28
N VAL A 21 6.27 28.72 -56.52
CA VAL A 21 4.92 29.23 -56.81
C VAL A 21 3.84 28.14 -56.66
N ARG A 22 4.17 26.87 -56.96
CA ARG A 22 3.21 25.74 -56.80
C ARG A 22 2.94 25.36 -55.35
N ARG A 23 3.88 25.61 -54.41
CA ARG A 23 3.70 25.26 -52.98
C ARG A 23 2.82 26.26 -52.23
N GLY A 24 2.83 27.54 -52.60
CA GLY A 24 2.02 28.58 -51.94
C GLY A 24 0.51 28.45 -52.16
N LEU A 25 0.10 28.02 -53.36
CA LEU A 25 -1.32 27.87 -53.72
C LEU A 25 -2.00 26.65 -53.07
N CYS A 26 -1.25 25.58 -52.79
CA CYS A 26 -1.78 24.37 -52.15
C CYS A 26 -2.01 24.55 -50.64
N SER A 27 -1.15 25.32 -49.96
CA SER A 27 -1.27 25.60 -48.52
C SER A 27 -2.49 26.48 -48.18
N ARG A 28 -2.79 27.50 -49.01
CA ARG A 28 -3.97 28.37 -48.82
C ARG A 28 -5.29 27.61 -48.97
N ARG A 29 -5.38 26.66 -49.91
CA ARG A 29 -6.59 25.81 -50.06
C ARG A 29 -6.78 24.90 -48.84
N HIS A 30 -5.71 24.34 -48.28
CA HIS A 30 -5.80 23.47 -47.11
C HIS A 30 -6.22 24.22 -45.83
N SER A 31 -5.79 25.48 -45.69
CA SER A 31 -6.20 26.35 -44.58
C SER A 31 -7.68 26.77 -44.67
N LEU A 32 -8.17 27.05 -45.88
CA LEU A 32 -9.59 27.35 -46.10
C LEU A 32 -10.51 26.15 -45.80
N TRP A 33 -10.08 24.93 -46.11
CA TRP A 33 -10.81 23.71 -45.75
C TRP A 33 -10.88 23.50 -44.24
N ILE A 34 -9.80 23.79 -43.50
CA ILE A 34 -9.79 23.69 -42.04
C ILE A 34 -10.73 24.73 -41.41
N LEU A 35 -10.73 25.97 -41.92
CA LEU A 35 -11.64 27.01 -41.49
C LEU A 35 -13.12 26.66 -41.76
N LEU A 36 -13.42 26.04 -42.91
CA LEU A 36 -14.76 25.57 -43.24
C LEU A 36 -15.22 24.47 -42.27
N ILE A 37 -14.36 23.51 -41.94
CA ILE A 37 -14.66 22.43 -40.98
C ILE A 37 -14.92 23.01 -39.59
N LEU A 38 -14.08 23.95 -39.13
CA LEU A 38 -14.27 24.60 -37.83
C LEU A 38 -15.59 25.40 -37.78
N LEU A 39 -15.96 26.09 -38.87
CA LEU A 39 -17.23 26.81 -38.96
C LEU A 39 -18.43 25.86 -38.84
N VAL A 40 -18.39 24.72 -39.54
CA VAL A 40 -19.46 23.70 -39.47
C VAL A 40 -19.57 23.10 -38.06
N VAL A 41 -18.44 22.81 -37.41
CA VAL A 41 -18.42 22.32 -36.02
C VAL A 41 -18.99 23.37 -35.05
N CYS A 42 -18.63 24.64 -35.21
CA CYS A 42 -19.20 25.72 -34.40
C CYS A 42 -20.71 25.85 -34.58
N ILE A 43 -21.22 25.78 -35.82
CA ILE A 43 -22.67 25.81 -36.09
C ILE A 43 -23.36 24.59 -35.48
N ALA A 44 -22.76 23.40 -35.54
CA ALA A 44 -23.30 22.19 -34.91
C ALA A 44 -23.38 22.31 -33.38
N ILE A 45 -22.36 22.89 -32.73
CA ILE A 45 -22.36 23.12 -31.29
C ILE A 45 -23.42 24.18 -30.91
N GLN A 46 -23.49 25.28 -31.67
CA GLN A 46 -24.48 26.34 -31.40
C GLN A 46 -25.92 25.84 -31.59
N THR A 47 -26.17 25.02 -32.62
CA THR A 47 -27.49 24.41 -32.83
C THR A 47 -27.83 23.36 -31.78
N PHE A 48 -26.85 22.58 -31.29
CA PHE A 48 -27.04 21.66 -30.18
C PHE A 48 -27.38 22.39 -28.87
N VAL A 49 -26.64 23.45 -28.54
CA VAL A 49 -26.90 24.28 -27.35
C VAL A 49 -28.26 24.98 -27.46
N ALA A 50 -28.63 25.52 -28.62
CA ALA A 50 -29.94 26.12 -28.84
C ALA A 50 -31.09 25.09 -28.76
N ARG A 51 -30.85 23.83 -29.15
CA ARG A 51 -31.81 22.73 -29.04
C ARG A 51 -31.97 22.25 -27.59
N GLN A 52 -30.88 22.21 -26.81
CA GLN A 52 -30.92 21.96 -25.37
C GLN A 52 -31.74 23.04 -24.65
N ALA A 53 -31.48 24.31 -24.96
CA ALA A 53 -32.19 25.44 -24.38
C ALA A 53 -33.68 25.54 -24.79
N ARG A 54 -34.06 25.00 -25.96
CA ARG A 54 -35.48 24.86 -26.37
C ARG A 54 -36.18 23.71 -25.65
N ASN A 55 -35.48 22.60 -25.39
CA ASN A 55 -36.04 21.49 -24.61
C ASN A 55 -36.27 21.89 -23.14
N ASP A 56 -35.38 22.69 -22.55
CA ASP A 56 -35.55 23.20 -21.18
C ASP A 56 -36.68 24.25 -21.05
N LYS A 57 -37.14 24.83 -22.17
CA LYS A 57 -38.26 25.79 -22.21
C LYS A 57 -39.62 25.16 -22.58
N LEU A 58 -39.67 23.90 -23.01
CA LEU A 58 -40.92 23.21 -23.37
C LEU A 58 -41.51 22.32 -22.27
N THR A 59 -40.86 22.22 -21.11
CA THR A 59 -41.36 21.49 -19.94
C THR A 59 -41.39 22.39 -18.72
N GLY A 60 -42.40 23.27 -18.64
CA GLY A 60 -42.70 24.04 -17.44
C GLY A 60 -43.89 23.45 -16.69
N LEU A 61 -43.66 22.97 -15.44
CA LEU A 61 -44.53 22.95 -14.23
C LEU A 61 -44.09 21.84 -13.22
N PRO A 62 -44.46 21.92 -11.93
CA PRO A 62 -43.56 21.86 -10.79
C PRO A 62 -43.65 20.54 -9.99
N HIS A 63 -42.71 20.38 -9.06
CA HIS A 63 -42.72 19.45 -7.91
C HIS A 63 -43.64 18.22 -8.02
N LEU A 64 -43.09 17.12 -8.49
CA LEU A 64 -43.54 15.78 -8.13
C LEU A 64 -42.33 14.87 -7.92
N ARG A 65 -42.17 14.47 -6.65
CA ARG A 65 -41.37 13.30 -6.28
C ARG A 65 -41.89 12.10 -7.07
N PHE A 66 -41.03 11.48 -7.87
CA PHE A 66 -41.13 10.05 -8.14
C PHE A 66 -39.76 9.40 -8.01
N THR A 67 -39.72 8.53 -7.01
CA THR A 67 -38.71 7.55 -6.64
C THR A 67 -38.39 6.60 -7.78
N VAL A 68 -37.10 6.40 -8.08
CA VAL A 68 -36.63 5.20 -8.77
C VAL A 68 -35.99 4.26 -7.75
N SER A 69 -36.52 3.05 -7.77
CA SER A 69 -36.26 1.90 -6.90
C SER A 69 -34.77 1.59 -6.72
N LYS A 70 -34.32 1.60 -5.46
CA LYS A 70 -33.18 0.83 -4.97
C LYS A 70 -33.69 -0.11 -3.87
N GLN A 71 -34.02 -1.33 -4.26
CA GLN A 71 -34.15 -2.50 -3.39
C GLN A 71 -32.80 -3.25 -3.53
N HIS A 72 -32.04 -3.66 -2.50
CA HIS A 72 -32.27 -3.98 -1.09
C HIS A 72 -30.95 -3.82 -0.27
N LEU A 73 -31.10 -3.73 1.08
CA LEU A 73 -30.12 -3.79 2.20
C LEU A 73 -29.49 -2.42 2.60
N PHE A 74 -29.70 -1.77 3.77
CA PHE A 74 -30.46 -1.95 5.02
C PHE A 74 -30.72 -0.54 5.65
N PRO A 75 -31.76 -0.33 6.49
CA PRO A 75 -31.98 0.92 7.23
C PRO A 75 -31.69 0.81 8.74
N THR A 76 -31.08 1.84 9.33
CA THR A 76 -31.49 2.49 10.61
C THR A 76 -30.53 3.64 10.94
N LEU A 77 -31.04 4.88 10.92
CA LEU A 77 -30.74 5.97 11.87
C LEU A 77 -31.42 7.25 11.35
N GLN A 78 -32.72 7.34 11.58
CA GLN A 78 -33.42 8.60 11.64
C GLN A 78 -34.51 8.43 12.69
N ASN A 79 -34.30 9.06 13.85
CA ASN A 79 -35.28 9.41 14.89
C ASN A 79 -34.52 9.70 16.19
N VAL A 80 -33.95 10.90 16.34
CA VAL A 80 -33.91 11.66 17.62
C VAL A 80 -33.69 13.13 17.25
N TRP A 81 -34.76 13.84 16.89
CA TRP A 81 -34.89 15.27 17.16
C TRP A 81 -36.35 15.67 17.05
N GLU A 82 -37.10 15.50 18.13
CA GLU A 82 -38.33 16.23 18.40
C GLU A 82 -38.76 15.91 19.84
N GLY A 83 -38.91 16.95 20.66
CA GLY A 83 -39.39 16.83 22.02
C GLY A 83 -38.58 17.64 23.01
N LEU A 84 -38.84 18.95 23.06
CA LEU A 84 -39.14 19.71 24.28
C LEU A 84 -39.07 21.21 23.97
N HIS A 85 -40.19 21.75 23.50
CA HIS A 85 -40.62 23.09 23.89
C HIS A 85 -41.70 22.90 24.95
N SER A 86 -41.48 23.48 26.13
CA SER A 86 -42.57 23.99 26.96
C SER A 86 -42.14 25.33 27.52
N GLU A 87 -43.07 26.27 27.42
CA GLU A 87 -42.96 27.69 27.71
C GLU A 87 -42.68 28.00 29.18
N SER A 88 -42.01 29.12 29.43
CA SER A 88 -42.50 30.12 30.39
C SER A 88 -41.79 31.45 30.15
N SER A 89 -42.59 32.45 29.83
CA SER A 89 -42.29 33.87 29.76
C SER A 89 -41.86 34.46 31.11
N LEU A 90 -40.96 35.45 31.10
CA LEU A 90 -41.18 36.79 31.67
C LEU A 90 -39.94 37.69 31.42
N ALA A 91 -40.21 38.90 30.95
CA ALA A 91 -39.25 39.94 30.62
C ALA A 91 -38.96 40.82 31.85
N VAL A 92 -37.71 41.26 32.04
CA VAL A 92 -37.32 42.59 32.57
C VAL A 92 -35.91 42.94 32.06
N LYS A 93 -35.70 44.20 31.70
CA LYS A 93 -34.47 44.85 31.20
C LYS A 93 -34.02 45.91 32.26
N PRO A 94 -32.97 46.70 32.02
CA PRO A 94 -31.59 46.62 32.52
C PRO A 94 -31.23 47.66 33.63
N ASP A 95 -30.00 47.63 34.17
CA ASP A 95 -29.16 48.77 34.69
C ASP A 95 -28.13 48.26 35.74
N VAL A 96 -26.80 48.48 35.66
CA VAL A 96 -25.91 49.68 35.71
C VAL A 96 -25.41 50.02 37.14
N LYS A 97 -24.06 50.14 37.28
CA LYS A 97 -23.25 50.79 38.35
C LYS A 97 -23.21 50.10 39.74
N SER A 98 -22.19 50.19 40.61
CA SER A 98 -20.83 50.76 40.66
C SER A 98 -20.25 50.56 42.09
N LEU A 99 -18.96 50.87 42.28
CA LEU A 99 -18.15 51.01 43.53
C LEU A 99 -17.53 49.72 44.11
N GLN A 100 -16.19 49.58 44.15
CA GLN A 100 -15.19 50.15 45.11
C GLN A 100 -15.48 49.67 46.55
N THR A 101 -14.56 49.10 47.34
CA THR A 101 -13.24 49.63 47.77
C THR A 101 -12.44 48.56 48.58
N GLU A 102 -11.11 48.56 48.43
CA GLU A 102 -10.01 48.28 49.40
C GLU A 102 -9.73 46.94 50.14
N ARG A 103 -8.41 46.64 50.10
CA ARG A 103 -7.45 46.26 51.18
C ARG A 103 -6.96 44.81 51.34
N MET A 104 -5.68 44.65 50.97
CA MET A 104 -4.50 44.05 51.65
C MET A 104 -4.54 42.67 52.33
N ALA A 105 -3.47 41.92 51.99
CA ALA A 105 -2.64 41.03 52.80
C ALA A 105 -2.95 39.52 52.87
N ASP A 106 -1.98 38.76 52.32
CA ASP A 106 -1.32 37.57 52.85
C ASP A 106 -2.05 36.26 53.19
N LEU A 107 -1.60 35.23 52.46
CA LEU A 107 -1.19 33.87 52.89
C LEU A 107 -2.25 32.86 53.42
N HIS A 108 -2.30 31.75 52.67
CA HIS A 108 -2.64 30.36 53.04
C HIS A 108 -4.06 29.98 53.50
N HIS A 109 -4.82 29.27 52.65
CA HIS A 109 -5.19 27.86 52.88
C HIS A 109 -5.84 27.18 51.66
N GLN A 110 -5.91 25.85 51.75
CA GLN A 110 -6.33 24.87 50.75
C GLN A 110 -7.85 24.86 50.44
N ASN A 111 -8.13 24.43 49.20
CA ASN A 111 -9.21 23.56 48.71
C ASN A 111 -10.64 24.07 48.33
N GLU A 112 -10.93 23.79 47.04
CA GLU A 112 -12.15 23.28 46.37
C GLU A 112 -13.23 24.21 45.72
N GLY A 113 -13.47 23.92 44.42
CA GLY A 113 -14.71 24.09 43.62
C GLY A 113 -14.93 25.46 42.97
N TYR A 114 -15.24 25.67 41.68
CA TYR A 114 -15.80 24.84 40.60
C TYR A 114 -15.56 25.50 39.22
N GLY A 115 -15.45 24.70 38.14
CA GLY A 115 -15.91 25.12 36.79
C GLY A 115 -15.07 24.71 35.57
N LYS A 116 -15.43 23.59 34.93
CA LYS A 116 -14.90 23.05 33.66
C LYS A 116 -15.48 23.76 32.43
N PRO A 117 -14.85 23.56 31.25
CA PRO A 117 -15.56 22.95 30.13
C PRO A 117 -14.91 21.64 29.64
N SER A 118 -15.74 20.86 28.96
CA SER A 118 -15.61 19.44 28.61
C SER A 118 -14.66 19.16 27.45
N ASP A 119 -13.63 18.33 27.69
CA ASP A 119 -12.88 17.61 26.64
C ASP A 119 -12.25 16.30 27.20
N TYR A 120 -13.06 15.46 27.86
CA TYR A 120 -12.56 14.27 28.58
C TYR A 120 -13.27 12.97 28.19
N ILE A 121 -13.31 12.63 26.90
CA ILE A 121 -13.65 11.25 26.46
C ILE A 121 -12.61 10.64 25.52
N VAL A 122 -11.79 11.43 24.81
CA VAL A 122 -10.77 10.89 23.88
C VAL A 122 -9.47 10.46 24.60
N SER A 123 -9.12 11.08 25.74
CA SER A 123 -7.85 10.81 26.42
C SER A 123 -7.77 9.40 27.06
N ARG A 124 -8.90 8.88 27.55
CA ARG A 124 -8.92 7.61 28.30
C ARG A 124 -8.69 6.38 27.43
N HIS A 125 -8.97 6.46 26.12
CA HIS A 125 -8.69 5.37 25.17
C HIS A 125 -7.23 5.39 24.70
N VAL A 126 -6.63 6.57 24.56
CA VAL A 126 -5.23 6.74 24.14
C VAL A 126 -4.27 6.35 25.26
N GLU A 127 -4.55 6.72 26.51
CA GLU A 127 -3.74 6.29 27.68
C GLU A 127 -3.83 4.78 27.92
N LYS A 128 -5.00 4.16 27.67
CA LYS A 128 -5.14 2.69 27.74
C LYS A 128 -4.30 1.96 26.68
N ILE A 129 -4.06 2.58 25.53
CA ILE A 129 -3.20 2.03 24.48
C ILE A 129 -1.72 2.16 24.86
N VAL A 130 -1.31 3.30 25.44
CA VAL A 130 0.07 3.50 25.91
C VAL A 130 0.41 2.52 27.04
N ASN A 131 -0.51 2.29 27.99
CA ASN A 131 -0.27 1.35 29.09
C ASN A 131 -0.28 -0.12 28.65
N ARG A 132 -1.09 -0.51 27.65
CA ARG A 132 -1.07 -1.87 27.09
C ARG A 132 0.22 -2.18 26.31
N ILE A 133 0.86 -1.16 25.74
CA ILE A 133 2.15 -1.31 25.05
C ILE A 133 3.30 -1.58 26.05
N THR A 134 3.21 -1.04 27.27
CA THR A 134 4.18 -1.30 28.35
C THR A 134 3.97 -2.67 29.01
N ASP A 135 2.73 -3.12 29.22
CA ASP A 135 2.47 -4.39 29.93
C ASP A 135 2.72 -5.63 29.05
N SER A 136 2.58 -5.54 27.72
CA SER A 136 2.89 -6.67 26.84
C SER A 136 4.39 -6.87 26.57
N GLN A 137 5.27 -6.08 27.20
CA GLN A 137 6.74 -6.17 27.06
C GLN A 137 7.48 -6.67 28.30
N MET A 138 6.78 -7.04 29.38
CA MET A 138 7.41 -7.62 30.58
C MET A 138 6.87 -9.02 30.92
N GLU A 139 7.10 -9.99 30.05
CA GLU A 139 7.05 -11.40 30.47
C GLU A 139 8.01 -12.26 29.62
N ALA A 140 9.30 -12.14 29.92
CA ALA A 140 10.31 -13.12 29.55
C ALA A 140 11.54 -12.95 30.47
N THR A 141 11.47 -13.48 31.69
CA THR A 141 12.65 -13.58 32.56
C THR A 141 13.08 -15.03 32.72
N LYS A 142 14.21 -15.33 32.09
CA LYS A 142 15.32 -16.26 32.44
C LYS A 142 14.99 -17.58 33.16
N VAL A 143 15.28 -18.69 32.49
CA VAL A 143 15.89 -19.88 33.14
C VAL A 143 17.00 -20.42 32.22
N SER A 144 18.19 -20.63 32.81
CA SER A 144 19.36 -21.31 32.20
C SER A 144 19.56 -22.69 32.87
N PRO A 145 20.34 -23.61 32.28
CA PRO A 145 20.02 -25.04 32.29
C PRO A 145 20.75 -25.83 33.39
N GLY A 146 20.11 -26.90 33.88
CA GLY A 146 20.71 -27.97 34.67
C GLY A 146 20.27 -29.34 34.14
N ASN A 147 21.23 -30.25 33.97
CA ASN A 147 21.08 -31.61 33.42
C ASN A 147 20.09 -32.50 34.21
N PRO A 148 19.47 -33.51 33.57
CA PRO A 148 18.53 -34.40 34.23
C PRO A 148 19.23 -35.62 34.87
N LEU A 149 18.92 -35.87 36.14
CA LEU A 149 19.09 -37.16 36.80
C LEU A 149 17.70 -37.76 37.05
N LEU A 150 17.54 -39.03 36.63
CA LEU A 150 16.40 -39.91 36.89
C LEU A 150 16.03 -39.96 38.38
N PRO A 151 14.77 -40.30 38.72
CA PRO A 151 14.58 -41.66 39.20
C PRO A 151 13.28 -42.37 38.77
N LYS A 152 13.41 -43.69 38.82
CA LYS A 152 12.43 -44.79 38.76
C LYS A 152 11.16 -44.53 39.60
N TYR A 153 10.04 -45.14 39.20
CA TYR A 153 9.31 -46.07 40.08
C TYR A 153 8.40 -47.02 39.29
N GLU A 154 8.36 -48.25 39.75
CA GLU A 154 7.82 -49.45 39.15
C GLU A 154 6.32 -49.67 39.39
N THR A 155 5.74 -50.35 38.41
CA THR A 155 4.62 -51.32 38.37
C THR A 155 4.01 -51.90 39.65
N LYS A 156 2.68 -52.10 39.60
CA LYS A 156 1.93 -53.36 39.90
C LYS A 156 0.57 -53.31 39.17
N GLN A 157 0.35 -54.12 38.12
CA GLN A 157 -0.45 -55.37 38.07
C GLN A 157 -1.90 -55.21 38.61
N SER A 158 -2.97 -55.57 37.90
CA SER A 158 -3.24 -56.88 37.29
C SER A 158 -4.60 -56.94 36.54
N HIS A 159 -4.74 -57.96 35.68
CA HIS A 159 -5.97 -58.58 35.11
C HIS A 159 -6.89 -57.72 34.21
N GLY A 160 -7.39 -58.16 33.06
CA GLY A 160 -7.35 -59.45 32.37
C GLY A 160 -8.34 -59.43 31.18
N LEU A 161 -8.00 -60.24 30.16
CA LEU A 161 -8.84 -60.82 29.09
C LEU A 161 -9.48 -59.94 27.99
N GLN A 162 -9.07 -60.28 26.75
CA GLN A 162 -9.88 -60.70 25.57
C GLN A 162 -11.13 -59.88 25.21
N GLY A 163 -11.42 -59.52 23.96
CA GLY A 163 -10.89 -59.90 22.67
C GLY A 163 -11.91 -59.50 21.58
N PHE A 164 -11.39 -58.94 20.48
CA PHE A 164 -11.87 -59.02 19.09
C PHE A 164 -13.37 -58.92 18.70
N LEU A 165 -13.57 -57.99 17.74
CA LEU A 165 -14.27 -58.13 16.44
C LEU A 165 -15.78 -57.86 16.29
N VAL A 166 -16.02 -56.85 15.44
CA VAL A 166 -16.85 -56.89 14.21
C VAL A 166 -18.33 -56.45 14.29
N LEU A 167 -18.59 -55.42 13.47
CA LEU A 167 -19.85 -54.96 12.87
C LEU A 167 -20.77 -56.12 12.41
N PRO A 168 -22.10 -55.96 12.42
CA PRO A 168 -22.75 -55.41 11.20
C PRO A 168 -24.08 -54.65 11.41
N SER A 169 -24.41 -53.77 10.46
CA SER A 169 -25.78 -53.37 10.08
C SER A 169 -26.37 -54.45 9.13
N PRO A 170 -27.63 -54.46 8.64
CA PRO A 170 -28.75 -53.50 8.74
C PRO A 170 -30.16 -54.14 8.91
N ARG A 171 -31.23 -53.34 9.10
CA ARG A 171 -32.51 -53.48 8.33
C ARG A 171 -33.60 -52.46 8.69
N LYS A 172 -34.37 -52.13 7.64
CA LYS A 172 -35.62 -51.37 7.53
C LYS A 172 -36.80 -52.06 8.22
N SER A 173 -37.80 -51.28 8.64
CA SER A 173 -39.22 -51.57 8.40
C SER A 173 -40.11 -50.31 8.53
N LEU A 174 -40.98 -50.13 7.53
CA LEU A 174 -42.14 -49.22 7.52
C LEU A 174 -43.31 -49.91 8.23
N ILE A 175 -44.17 -49.17 8.95
CA ILE A 175 -45.64 -49.34 8.94
C ILE A 175 -46.30 -47.96 9.12
N ALA A 176 -47.28 -47.66 8.26
CA ALA A 176 -48.21 -46.55 8.33
C ALA A 176 -49.57 -47.04 8.87
N GLY A 177 -50.30 -46.18 9.58
CA GLY A 177 -51.68 -46.42 10.02
C GLY A 177 -52.30 -45.11 10.54
N THR A 178 -53.44 -44.75 9.98
CA THR A 178 -54.16 -43.47 10.00
C THR A 178 -55.13 -43.32 11.18
N ASP A 179 -55.42 -42.07 11.59
CA ASP A 179 -56.78 -41.47 11.67
C ASP A 179 -56.84 -40.22 12.60
N THR A 180 -57.28 -39.09 12.01
CA THR A 180 -57.64 -37.76 12.56
C THR A 180 -59.07 -37.74 13.17
N PRO A 181 -59.65 -36.66 13.78
CA PRO A 181 -59.30 -35.21 13.80
C PRO A 181 -59.42 -34.52 15.20
N THR A 182 -58.98 -33.27 15.43
CA THR A 182 -59.84 -32.06 15.37
C THR A 182 -59.03 -30.78 15.68
N SER A 183 -59.15 -29.80 14.78
CA SER A 183 -59.08 -28.34 14.89
C SER A 183 -58.16 -27.64 15.92
N SER A 184 -57.18 -26.89 15.42
CA SER A 184 -57.19 -25.42 15.52
C SER A 184 -56.12 -24.80 14.60
N ILE A 185 -56.58 -23.86 13.78
CA ILE A 185 -55.82 -23.09 12.82
C ILE A 185 -54.89 -22.11 13.56
N PHE A 186 -53.59 -22.19 13.31
CA PHE A 186 -52.68 -21.05 13.43
C PHE A 186 -51.77 -21.06 12.20
N LEU A 187 -52.16 -20.28 11.19
CA LEU A 187 -51.34 -19.96 10.02
C LEU A 187 -50.13 -19.15 10.49
N LYS A 188 -49.05 -19.84 10.84
CA LYS A 188 -47.71 -19.26 10.91
C LYS A 188 -47.05 -19.53 9.56
N THR A 189 -47.21 -18.61 8.62
CA THR A 189 -46.41 -18.56 7.39
C THR A 189 -44.94 -18.48 7.81
N ARG A 190 -44.31 -19.64 7.90
CA ARG A 190 -42.88 -19.79 8.07
C ARG A 190 -42.28 -19.46 6.72
N THR A 191 -42.05 -18.18 6.47
CA THR A 191 -41.11 -17.76 5.43
C THR A 191 -39.75 -18.31 5.83
N ASN A 192 -39.44 -19.51 5.35
CA ASN A 192 -38.09 -20.03 5.28
C ASN A 192 -37.34 -19.14 4.28
N THR A 193 -36.92 -17.96 4.72
CA THR A 193 -35.75 -17.31 4.15
C THR A 193 -34.58 -18.21 4.51
N PHE A 194 -34.36 -19.22 3.66
CA PHE A 194 -33.02 -19.74 3.44
C PHE A 194 -32.19 -18.54 3.01
N HIS A 195 -31.56 -17.87 3.97
CA HIS A 195 -30.36 -17.10 3.71
C HIS A 195 -29.36 -18.13 3.18
N THR A 196 -29.36 -18.32 1.87
CA THR A 196 -28.20 -18.84 1.16
C THR A 196 -27.06 -17.93 1.60
N LYS A 197 -26.20 -18.41 2.51
CA LYS A 197 -24.91 -17.78 2.78
C LYS A 197 -24.31 -17.53 1.40
N ALA A 198 -24.21 -16.26 1.00
CA ALA A 198 -23.61 -15.93 -0.27
C ALA A 198 -22.23 -16.58 -0.28
N THR A 199 -22.03 -17.55 -1.18
CA THR A 199 -20.77 -18.26 -1.31
C THR A 199 -19.75 -17.27 -1.82
N CYS A 200 -18.84 -16.82 -0.94
CA CYS A 200 -17.74 -15.98 -1.39
C CYS A 200 -16.69 -16.83 -2.11
N HIS A 201 -16.19 -16.32 -3.23
CA HIS A 201 -15.14 -16.97 -4.00
C HIS A 201 -13.77 -16.35 -3.71
N PRO A 202 -12.71 -17.16 -3.55
CA PRO A 202 -11.36 -16.66 -3.34
C PRO A 202 -10.92 -15.71 -4.45
N LYS A 203 -10.50 -14.49 -4.08
CA LYS A 203 -10.02 -13.48 -5.03
C LYS A 203 -8.56 -13.78 -5.43
N SER A 204 -8.28 -13.64 -6.73
CA SER A 204 -6.93 -13.85 -7.29
C SER A 204 -6.35 -12.61 -7.97
N HIS A 205 -7.20 -11.69 -8.46
CA HIS A 205 -6.76 -10.39 -8.98
C HIS A 205 -6.54 -9.41 -7.83
N ILE A 206 -5.27 -9.11 -7.53
CA ILE A 206 -4.86 -8.42 -6.31
C ILE A 206 -3.79 -7.38 -6.62
N VAL A 207 -4.02 -6.16 -6.15
CA VAL A 207 -2.99 -5.13 -6.05
C VAL A 207 -2.73 -4.85 -4.58
N PHE A 208 -1.50 -5.09 -4.16
CA PHE A 208 -0.99 -4.65 -2.87
C PHE A 208 -0.04 -3.48 -3.08
N LEU A 209 -0.46 -2.28 -2.69
CA LEU A 209 0.48 -1.16 -2.63
C LEU A 209 1.36 -1.34 -1.40
N LYS A 210 2.60 -1.75 -1.66
CA LYS A 210 3.61 -1.96 -0.62
C LYS A 210 4.21 -0.63 -0.16
N THR A 211 3.87 -0.20 1.05
CA THR A 211 4.43 1.00 1.69
C THR A 211 5.70 0.69 2.48
N HIS A 212 6.53 1.70 2.73
CA HIS A 212 7.82 1.53 3.40
C HIS A 212 7.70 1.42 4.93
N LYS A 213 8.42 0.43 5.49
CA LYS A 213 8.57 0.22 6.95
C LYS A 213 7.27 -0.09 7.72
N THR A 214 6.29 -0.67 7.03
CA THR A 214 4.94 -1.04 7.51
C THR A 214 4.70 -2.56 7.60
N ALA A 215 5.75 -3.35 7.90
CA ALA A 215 5.70 -4.83 7.87
C ALA A 215 5.29 -5.44 6.50
N SER A 216 5.36 -4.64 5.43
CA SER A 216 4.84 -4.97 4.11
C SER A 216 5.62 -6.08 3.38
N SER A 217 6.87 -6.38 3.77
CA SER A 217 7.61 -7.55 3.28
C SER A 217 6.97 -8.88 3.73
N THR A 218 6.30 -8.92 4.89
CA THR A 218 5.57 -10.11 5.35
C THR A 218 4.34 -10.36 4.46
N ILE A 219 3.55 -9.32 4.16
CA ILE A 219 2.40 -9.41 3.26
C ILE A 219 2.83 -9.80 1.85
N LEU A 220 3.93 -9.23 1.35
CA LEU A 220 4.47 -9.63 0.05
C LEU A 220 4.80 -11.14 0.02
N ASN A 221 5.37 -11.71 1.08
CA ASN A 221 5.62 -13.16 1.17
C ASN A 221 4.31 -13.98 1.17
N ILE A 222 3.28 -13.52 1.87
CA ILE A 222 1.93 -14.12 1.84
C ILE A 222 1.41 -14.19 0.40
N LEU A 223 1.44 -13.06 -0.33
CA LEU A 223 0.96 -12.97 -1.71
C LEU A 223 1.78 -13.82 -2.68
N TYR A 224 3.10 -13.83 -2.52
CA TYR A 224 3.99 -14.67 -3.32
C TYR A 224 3.71 -16.16 -3.13
N ARG A 225 3.54 -16.61 -1.88
CA ARG A 225 3.18 -17.99 -1.58
C ARG A 225 1.82 -18.36 -2.13
N TYR A 226 0.82 -17.50 -1.93
CA TYR A 226 -0.53 -17.71 -2.44
C TYR A 226 -0.50 -17.90 -3.96
N GLY A 227 0.07 -16.94 -4.70
CA GLY A 227 0.12 -16.99 -6.15
C GLY A 227 0.99 -18.12 -6.69
N GLU A 228 2.16 -18.39 -6.09
CA GLU A 228 3.03 -19.48 -6.52
C GLU A 228 2.34 -20.84 -6.39
N SER A 229 1.64 -21.08 -5.28
CA SER A 229 0.94 -22.34 -5.00
C SER A 229 -0.21 -22.63 -5.97
N ARG A 230 -0.76 -21.57 -6.59
CA ARG A 230 -1.89 -21.63 -7.52
C ARG A 230 -1.50 -21.33 -8.96
N ASN A 231 -0.20 -21.27 -9.25
CA ASN A 231 0.36 -20.94 -10.56
C ASN A 231 -0.18 -19.63 -11.16
N LEU A 232 -0.44 -18.63 -10.31
CA LEU A 232 -0.86 -17.30 -10.72
C LEU A 232 0.32 -16.51 -11.30
N THR A 233 0.02 -15.60 -12.22
CA THR A 233 1.01 -14.69 -12.82
C THR A 233 1.18 -13.42 -11.99
N PHE A 234 2.43 -12.99 -11.87
CA PHE A 234 2.82 -11.79 -11.13
C PHE A 234 3.23 -10.65 -12.07
N ALA A 235 2.82 -9.43 -11.75
CA ALA A 235 3.32 -8.22 -12.39
C ALA A 235 4.70 -7.86 -11.82
N LEU A 236 5.71 -8.61 -12.25
CA LEU A 236 7.09 -8.47 -11.77
C LEU A 236 7.84 -7.33 -12.48
N PRO A 237 8.84 -6.71 -11.82
CA PRO A 237 9.62 -5.65 -12.45
C PRO A 237 10.39 -6.13 -13.68
N LEU A 238 10.44 -5.26 -14.69
CA LEU A 238 11.20 -5.43 -15.93
C LEU A 238 12.68 -5.81 -15.62
N ASN A 239 13.30 -6.63 -16.47
CA ASN A 239 14.74 -6.91 -16.43
C ASN A 239 15.29 -7.38 -15.06
N LYS A 240 14.51 -8.12 -14.28
CA LYS A 240 14.87 -8.58 -12.93
C LYS A 240 15.20 -7.44 -11.95
N HIS A 241 14.63 -6.24 -12.13
CA HIS A 241 14.71 -5.20 -11.11
C HIS A 241 13.99 -5.65 -9.82
N SER A 242 14.38 -5.08 -8.67
CA SER A 242 13.77 -5.42 -7.38
C SER A 242 12.46 -4.67 -7.09
N GLN A 243 12.22 -3.58 -7.82
CA GLN A 243 11.10 -2.66 -7.63
C GLN A 243 10.59 -2.18 -8.99
N LEU A 244 9.34 -1.71 -9.04
CA LEU A 244 8.68 -1.19 -10.25
C LEU A 244 9.13 0.26 -10.54
N PHE A 245 10.44 0.47 -10.69
CA PHE A 245 11.09 1.76 -10.99
C PHE A 245 10.79 2.89 -9.99
N TYR A 246 10.64 2.54 -8.72
CA TYR A 246 10.60 3.51 -7.63
C TYR A 246 11.91 4.35 -7.61
N PRO A 247 11.88 5.67 -7.36
CA PRO A 247 10.78 6.49 -6.82
C PRO A 247 9.91 7.20 -7.88
N PHE A 248 10.06 6.86 -9.16
CA PHE A 248 9.22 7.44 -10.21
C PHE A 248 7.79 6.90 -10.09
N PHE A 249 6.82 7.73 -10.50
CA PHE A 249 5.44 7.28 -10.65
C PHE A 249 5.40 6.01 -11.50
N PHE A 250 4.67 5.01 -11.00
CA PHE A 250 4.47 3.77 -11.70
C PHE A 250 3.94 4.02 -13.11
N ALA A 251 4.49 3.28 -14.07
CA ALA A 251 4.04 3.23 -15.45
C ALA A 251 3.94 1.76 -15.86
N SER A 252 2.93 1.42 -16.67
CA SER A 252 2.63 0.02 -17.01
C SER A 252 3.80 -0.72 -17.67
N HIS A 253 4.64 -0.01 -18.44
CA HIS A 253 5.81 -0.59 -19.12
C HIS A 253 6.98 -0.95 -18.17
N PHE A 254 6.86 -0.68 -16.87
CA PHE A 254 7.80 -1.15 -15.84
C PHE A 254 7.59 -2.61 -15.44
N VAL A 255 6.50 -3.23 -15.92
CA VAL A 255 6.18 -4.64 -15.68
C VAL A 255 6.68 -5.49 -16.83
N GLU A 256 7.42 -6.55 -16.51
CA GLU A 256 7.89 -7.52 -17.48
C GLU A 256 6.71 -8.22 -18.18
N GLY A 257 6.79 -8.34 -19.50
CA GLY A 257 5.74 -8.96 -20.29
C GLY A 257 4.58 -8.04 -20.74
N VAL A 258 4.46 -6.81 -20.21
CA VAL A 258 3.43 -5.85 -20.67
C VAL A 258 3.74 -5.35 -22.08
N SER A 259 4.94 -4.80 -22.32
CA SER A 259 5.30 -4.21 -23.62
C SER A 259 5.40 -5.26 -24.73
N SER A 260 5.93 -6.45 -24.40
CA SER A 260 6.02 -7.58 -25.33
C SER A 260 4.70 -8.32 -25.51
N ARG A 261 3.69 -8.03 -24.66
CA ARG A 261 2.43 -8.77 -24.57
C ARG A 261 2.63 -10.29 -24.37
N SER A 262 3.73 -10.67 -23.72
CA SER A 262 4.03 -12.09 -23.45
C SER A 262 3.24 -12.66 -22.28
N VAL A 263 2.62 -11.80 -21.47
CA VAL A 263 1.67 -12.20 -20.42
C VAL A 263 0.31 -11.62 -20.77
N ARG A 264 -0.71 -12.49 -20.88
CA ARG A 264 -2.08 -12.08 -21.24
C ARG A 264 -2.83 -11.43 -20.08
N GLU A 265 -2.60 -11.93 -18.88
CA GLU A 265 -3.31 -11.53 -17.68
C GLU A 265 -2.35 -11.60 -16.49
N PHE A 266 -2.42 -10.58 -15.62
CA PHE A 266 -1.66 -10.50 -14.38
C PHE A 266 -2.61 -10.65 -13.20
N HIS A 267 -2.28 -11.57 -12.30
CA HIS A 267 -3.11 -11.82 -11.13
C HIS A 267 -2.67 -10.99 -9.92
N ILE A 268 -1.37 -10.90 -9.66
CA ILE A 268 -0.87 -10.24 -8.44
C ILE A 268 0.17 -9.18 -8.79
N MET A 269 -0.04 -7.95 -8.31
CA MET A 269 0.94 -6.86 -8.35
C MET A 269 1.22 -6.39 -6.92
N CYS A 270 2.44 -6.63 -6.42
CA CYS A 270 2.77 -6.36 -5.01
C CYS A 270 4.20 -5.87 -4.74
N ASN A 271 5.04 -5.69 -5.78
CA ASN A 271 6.36 -5.09 -5.63
C ASN A 271 6.26 -3.57 -5.37
N HIS A 272 7.28 -3.00 -4.72
CA HIS A 272 7.32 -1.56 -4.44
C HIS A 272 7.17 -0.71 -5.71
N MET A 273 6.33 0.31 -5.63
CA MET A 273 6.07 1.29 -6.67
C MET A 273 5.67 2.63 -6.02
N ARG A 274 5.77 3.73 -6.75
CA ARG A 274 5.04 4.96 -6.42
C ARG A 274 3.70 4.92 -7.14
N PHE A 275 2.61 4.86 -6.40
CA PHE A 275 1.32 4.51 -6.95
C PHE A 275 0.82 5.50 -8.01
N ARG A 276 0.18 4.97 -9.04
CA ARG A 276 -0.57 5.73 -10.05
C ARG A 276 -1.72 4.88 -10.58
N LYS A 277 -2.93 5.10 -10.07
CA LYS A 277 -4.13 4.27 -10.38
C LYS A 277 -4.33 4.05 -11.88
N SER A 278 -4.22 5.12 -12.68
CA SER A 278 -4.42 5.07 -14.14
C SER A 278 -3.44 4.16 -14.87
N GLU A 279 -2.23 3.96 -14.33
CA GLU A 279 -1.22 3.08 -14.94
C GLU A 279 -1.36 1.65 -14.43
N VAL A 280 -1.73 1.46 -13.16
CA VAL A 280 -2.00 0.12 -12.60
C VAL A 280 -3.20 -0.53 -13.31
N ALA A 281 -4.26 0.26 -13.60
CA ALA A 281 -5.44 -0.21 -14.32
C ALA A 281 -5.18 -0.63 -15.78
N LYS A 282 -4.01 -0.30 -16.35
CA LYS A 282 -3.60 -0.82 -17.67
C LYS A 282 -2.99 -2.22 -17.61
N VAL A 283 -2.58 -2.67 -16.42
CA VAL A 283 -1.92 -3.96 -16.20
C VAL A 283 -2.88 -4.96 -15.56
N MET A 284 -3.66 -4.50 -14.59
CA MET A 284 -4.49 -5.35 -13.75
C MET A 284 -5.95 -5.38 -14.23
N PRO A 285 -6.64 -6.53 -14.18
CA PRO A 285 -8.06 -6.64 -14.53
C PRO A 285 -8.99 -5.72 -13.72
N GLN A 286 -10.20 -5.45 -14.24
CA GLN A 286 -11.15 -4.50 -13.63
C GLN A 286 -11.67 -4.94 -12.26
N ASP A 287 -11.80 -6.25 -12.02
CA ASP A 287 -12.26 -6.84 -10.76
C ASP A 287 -11.18 -6.95 -9.67
N THR A 288 -9.99 -6.36 -9.92
CA THR A 288 -8.85 -6.40 -9.02
C THR A 288 -9.15 -5.80 -7.65
N PHE A 289 -8.80 -6.54 -6.60
CA PHE A 289 -8.86 -6.07 -5.22
C PHE A 289 -7.60 -5.30 -4.83
N TYR A 290 -7.75 -3.98 -4.68
CA TYR A 290 -6.71 -3.07 -4.20
C TYR A 290 -6.70 -2.99 -2.66
N PHE A 291 -5.53 -3.18 -2.06
CA PHE A 291 -5.31 -2.94 -0.64
C PHE A 291 -3.90 -2.44 -0.34
N SER A 292 -3.69 -1.89 0.85
CA SER A 292 -2.39 -1.44 1.35
C SER A 292 -2.30 -1.64 2.86
N ILE A 293 -1.17 -1.25 3.46
CA ILE A 293 -0.92 -1.28 4.90
C ILE A 293 -0.27 0.03 5.34
N LEU A 294 -0.67 0.54 6.49
CA LEU A 294 -0.09 1.72 7.13
C LEU A 294 0.59 1.36 8.44
N ARG A 295 1.31 2.33 9.00
CA ARG A 295 1.93 2.24 10.32
C ARG A 295 1.93 3.61 10.97
N HIS A 296 1.91 3.64 12.29
CA HIS A 296 1.99 4.87 13.07
C HIS A 296 3.27 5.66 12.68
N PRO A 297 3.16 6.92 12.21
CA PRO A 297 4.29 7.67 11.66
C PRO A 297 5.48 7.82 12.62
N VAL A 298 5.23 7.93 13.92
CA VAL A 298 6.29 7.98 14.95
C VAL A 298 7.18 6.72 14.94
N ALA A 299 6.57 5.53 15.06
CA ALA A 299 7.32 4.28 15.04
C ALA A 299 7.93 4.00 13.65
N MET A 300 7.26 4.45 12.59
CA MET A 300 7.76 4.32 11.23
C MET A 300 9.00 5.19 11.00
N MET A 301 9.00 6.46 11.43
CA MET A 301 10.11 7.41 11.25
C MET A 301 11.38 6.96 11.98
N GLU A 302 11.27 6.42 13.19
CA GLU A 302 12.40 5.83 13.90
C GLU A 302 13.03 4.69 13.09
N SER A 303 12.19 3.85 12.47
CA SER A 303 12.65 2.75 11.64
C SER A 303 13.30 3.24 10.34
N ILE A 304 12.73 4.28 9.72
CA ILE A 304 13.23 4.93 8.52
C ILE A 304 14.60 5.55 8.76
N PHE A 305 14.77 6.30 9.85
CA PHE A 305 16.01 7.01 10.16
C PHE A 305 17.22 6.06 10.26
N ILE A 306 17.04 4.92 10.93
CA ILE A 306 18.10 3.93 11.11
C ILE A 306 18.30 3.09 9.84
N TYR A 307 17.21 2.68 9.18
CA TYR A 307 17.30 1.85 7.97
C TYR A 307 17.90 2.64 6.81
N TYR A 308 17.45 3.85 6.56
CA TYR A 308 17.93 4.72 5.49
C TYR A 308 19.08 5.63 5.92
N LYS A 309 19.86 5.24 6.94
CA LYS A 309 20.87 6.11 7.53
C LYS A 309 21.87 6.68 6.51
N SER A 310 22.14 5.97 5.41
CA SER A 310 23.06 6.37 4.35
C SER A 310 22.51 7.39 3.33
N ILE A 311 21.23 7.78 3.39
CA ILE A 311 20.68 8.75 2.42
C ILE A 311 21.17 10.17 2.70
N PRO A 312 21.14 11.08 1.71
CA PRO A 312 21.62 12.45 1.88
C PRO A 312 20.99 13.19 3.08
N ALA A 313 19.68 13.01 3.34
CA ALA A 313 19.01 13.60 4.50
C ALA A 313 19.56 13.14 5.87
N PHE A 314 20.10 11.91 5.99
CA PHE A 314 20.43 11.32 7.30
C PHE A 314 21.92 11.04 7.52
N HIS A 315 22.73 10.91 6.47
CA HIS A 315 24.09 10.38 6.56
C HIS A 315 25.05 11.20 7.43
N LYS A 316 24.84 12.51 7.52
CA LYS A 316 25.65 13.43 8.36
C LYS A 316 25.05 13.72 9.72
N ILE A 317 23.79 13.36 9.95
CA ILE A 317 23.10 13.66 11.19
C ILE A 317 23.47 12.61 12.24
N HIS A 318 23.59 12.94 13.53
CA HIS A 318 23.91 11.94 14.56
C HIS A 318 22.67 11.32 15.20
N SER A 319 21.60 12.11 15.38
CA SER A 319 20.37 11.65 16.04
C SER A 319 19.09 12.03 15.29
N LEU A 320 17.99 11.35 15.61
CA LEU A 320 16.70 11.67 15.01
C LEU A 320 16.20 13.05 15.46
N ASP A 321 16.41 13.41 16.73
CA ASP A 321 16.07 14.74 17.24
C ASP A 321 16.83 15.86 16.53
N GLU A 322 18.14 15.69 16.33
CA GLU A 322 18.96 16.64 15.56
C GLU A 322 18.45 16.80 14.12
N PHE A 323 18.04 15.69 13.48
CA PHE A 323 17.40 15.77 12.15
C PHE A 323 16.13 16.61 12.23
N LEU A 324 15.24 16.33 13.18
CA LEU A 324 13.96 17.02 13.29
C LEU A 324 14.13 18.51 13.58
N ASP A 325 15.10 18.88 14.42
CA ASP A 325 15.39 20.27 14.80
C ASP A 325 16.00 21.08 13.64
N THR A 326 16.75 20.42 12.75
CA THR A 326 17.41 21.08 11.61
C THR A 326 16.67 20.91 10.29
N SER A 327 15.70 19.99 10.22
CA SER A 327 15.03 19.50 9.02
C SER A 327 14.50 20.62 8.12
N ARG A 328 13.85 21.64 8.70
CA ARG A 328 13.31 22.79 7.96
C ARG A 328 14.36 23.53 7.11
N ARG A 329 15.64 23.50 7.52
CA ARG A 329 16.74 24.20 6.84
C ARG A 329 17.60 23.25 5.99
N SER A 330 17.75 21.99 6.42
CA SER A 330 18.70 21.04 5.83
C SER A 330 18.06 20.05 4.85
N TYR A 331 16.75 19.82 4.95
CA TYR A 331 16.03 18.93 4.05
C TYR A 331 15.79 19.58 2.69
N ASN A 332 16.13 18.85 1.63
CA ASN A 332 15.84 19.25 0.25
C ASN A 332 15.15 18.07 -0.47
N SER A 333 13.91 18.28 -0.87
CA SER A 333 13.07 17.28 -1.55
C SER A 333 13.55 16.91 -2.95
N SER A 334 14.29 17.80 -3.61
CA SER A 334 14.83 17.59 -4.96
C SER A 334 16.04 16.67 -4.99
N VAL A 335 16.64 16.39 -3.82
CA VAL A 335 17.80 15.49 -3.71
C VAL A 335 17.34 14.04 -3.77
N ALA A 336 18.04 13.24 -4.58
CA ALA A 336 17.73 11.83 -4.74
C ALA A 336 17.69 11.10 -3.38
N ASN A 337 16.72 10.18 -3.23
CA ASN A 337 16.45 9.40 -2.01
C ASN A 337 15.93 10.19 -0.80
N ASN A 338 15.82 11.51 -0.85
CA ASN A 338 15.30 12.27 0.29
C ASN A 338 13.77 12.10 0.51
N HIS A 339 13.03 11.57 -0.47
CA HIS A 339 11.61 11.26 -0.29
C HIS A 339 11.35 10.29 0.87
N TYR A 340 12.29 9.37 1.19
CA TYR A 340 12.17 8.47 2.34
C TYR A 340 12.06 9.18 3.68
N ALA A 341 12.56 10.42 3.79
CA ALA A 341 12.68 11.10 5.07
C ALA A 341 11.43 11.89 5.49
N HIS A 342 10.42 12.05 4.63
CA HIS A 342 9.31 12.98 4.87
C HIS A 342 8.02 12.52 4.19
N ASN A 343 6.93 12.38 4.96
CA ASN A 343 5.60 11.91 4.53
C ASN A 343 5.66 10.73 3.52
N ILE A 344 6.42 9.68 3.87
CA ILE A 344 6.70 8.58 2.94
C ILE A 344 5.45 7.77 2.59
N MET A 345 4.44 7.69 3.47
CA MET A 345 3.20 6.99 3.12
C MET A 345 2.48 7.77 2.01
N ALA A 346 2.27 9.08 2.17
CA ALA A 346 1.71 9.93 1.12
C ALA A 346 2.52 9.81 -0.19
N PHE A 347 3.85 9.78 -0.11
CA PHE A 347 4.71 9.58 -1.27
C PHE A 347 4.44 8.24 -1.97
N ASP A 348 4.38 7.13 -1.23
CA ASP A 348 4.14 5.78 -1.76
C ASP A 348 2.76 5.69 -2.44
N PHE A 349 1.73 6.34 -1.89
CA PHE A 349 0.40 6.48 -2.51
C PHE A 349 0.38 7.42 -3.73
N GLY A 350 1.49 8.05 -4.08
CA GLY A 350 1.61 8.90 -5.28
C GLY A 350 1.29 10.37 -5.04
N PHE A 351 1.11 10.81 -3.80
CA PHE A 351 0.85 12.21 -3.49
C PHE A 351 2.14 13.02 -3.35
N ASP A 352 2.00 14.34 -3.24
CA ASP A 352 3.10 15.21 -2.85
C ASP A 352 3.38 15.00 -1.37
N ASN A 353 4.62 14.66 -1.05
CA ASN A 353 5.07 14.39 0.30
C ASN A 353 5.68 15.63 0.96
N ASN A 354 5.86 16.75 0.25
CA ASN A 354 6.57 17.94 0.74
C ASN A 354 5.62 19.00 1.30
N VAL A 355 4.68 18.56 2.13
CA VAL A 355 3.69 19.44 2.76
C VAL A 355 4.08 19.65 4.20
N ALA A 356 4.38 20.91 4.53
CA ALA A 356 4.76 21.32 5.87
C ALA A 356 3.55 21.36 6.82
N ALA A 357 3.81 21.23 8.13
CA ALA A 357 2.76 21.30 9.15
C ALA A 357 2.07 22.66 9.26
N ASP A 358 2.77 23.73 8.88
CA ASP A 358 2.29 25.13 8.91
C ASP A 358 1.72 25.57 7.55
N ALA A 359 1.55 24.65 6.58
CA ALA A 359 0.92 24.97 5.31
C ALA A 359 -0.58 25.22 5.51
N GLU A 360 -1.08 26.36 5.01
CA GLU A 360 -2.50 26.75 5.09
C GLU A 360 -3.43 25.71 4.47
N ASN A 361 -2.97 25.00 3.43
CA ASN A 361 -3.72 23.97 2.72
C ASN A 361 -3.46 22.53 3.21
N LEU A 362 -2.85 22.34 4.39
CA LEU A 362 -2.57 21.01 4.93
C LEU A 362 -3.83 20.16 5.04
N GLU A 363 -4.91 20.69 5.63
CA GLU A 363 -6.15 19.95 5.85
C GLU A 363 -6.86 19.63 4.54
N GLU A 364 -6.91 20.57 3.59
CA GLU A 364 -7.44 20.32 2.24
C GLU A 364 -6.67 19.19 1.54
N LYS A 365 -5.33 19.27 1.53
CA LYS A 365 -4.48 18.22 0.93
C LYS A 365 -4.63 16.88 1.63
N ALA A 366 -4.75 16.86 2.95
CA ALA A 366 -4.98 15.64 3.72
C ALA A 366 -6.34 15.02 3.37
N SER A 367 -7.42 15.81 3.35
CA SER A 367 -8.76 15.35 2.96
C SER A 367 -8.80 14.83 1.53
N MET A 368 -8.19 15.52 0.57
CA MET A 368 -8.10 15.06 -0.82
C MET A 368 -7.33 13.74 -0.93
N THR A 369 -6.22 13.61 -0.19
CA THR A 369 -5.40 12.40 -0.15
C THR A 369 -6.20 11.24 0.43
N ILE A 370 -6.86 11.43 1.57
CA ILE A 370 -7.70 10.43 2.23
C ILE A 370 -8.82 9.97 1.29
N ALA A 371 -9.59 10.91 0.72
CA ALA A 371 -10.69 10.60 -0.19
C ALA A 371 -10.23 9.81 -1.43
N ALA A 372 -9.05 10.14 -1.97
CA ALA A 372 -8.48 9.40 -3.09
C ALA A 372 -8.07 7.97 -2.69
N ILE A 373 -7.50 7.78 -1.50
CA ILE A 373 -7.15 6.45 -0.98
C ILE A 373 -8.43 5.63 -0.74
N GLU A 374 -9.47 6.19 -0.13
CA GLU A 374 -10.75 5.51 0.10
C GLU A 374 -11.44 5.09 -1.20
N ARG A 375 -11.37 5.94 -2.23
CA ARG A 375 -11.91 5.63 -3.55
C ARG A 375 -11.16 4.48 -4.22
N ASP A 376 -9.82 4.48 -4.13
CA ASP A 376 -8.99 3.59 -4.95
C ASP A 376 -8.65 2.25 -4.28
N PHE A 377 -8.77 2.16 -2.95
CA PHE A 377 -8.40 0.99 -2.14
C PHE A 377 -9.59 0.45 -1.34
N HIS A 378 -9.86 -0.85 -1.48
CA HIS A 378 -10.95 -1.52 -0.76
C HIS A 378 -10.64 -1.70 0.73
N LEU A 379 -9.36 -1.93 1.05
CA LEU A 379 -8.90 -2.22 2.41
C LEU A 379 -7.56 -1.56 2.69
N ILE A 380 -7.47 -0.90 3.85
CA ILE A 380 -6.23 -0.36 4.40
C ILE A 380 -6.00 -1.07 5.74
N LEU A 381 -4.88 -1.78 5.84
CA LEU A 381 -4.45 -2.53 7.02
C LEU A 381 -3.61 -1.67 7.95
N ILE A 382 -3.47 -2.05 9.22
CA ILE A 382 -2.69 -1.31 10.22
C ILE A 382 -1.63 -2.24 10.84
N SER A 383 -0.35 -1.85 10.74
CA SER A 383 0.78 -2.67 11.17
C SER A 383 0.79 -2.98 12.67
N GLU A 384 0.28 -2.06 13.48
CA GLU A 384 0.14 -2.20 14.94
C GLU A 384 -0.84 -3.33 15.31
N TYR A 385 -1.82 -3.59 14.45
CA TYR A 385 -2.85 -4.62 14.60
C TYR A 385 -2.68 -5.66 13.48
N PHE A 386 -1.47 -6.21 13.37
CA PHE A 386 -1.12 -7.07 12.25
C PHE A 386 -1.97 -8.34 12.20
N ASP A 387 -2.26 -8.96 13.34
CA ASP A 387 -3.07 -10.18 13.40
C ASP A 387 -4.52 -9.88 12.99
N GLU A 388 -5.12 -8.82 13.56
CA GLU A 388 -6.44 -8.30 13.18
C GLU A 388 -6.48 -8.00 11.67
N SER A 389 -5.43 -7.35 11.16
CA SER A 389 -5.27 -7.02 9.75
C SER A 389 -5.22 -8.26 8.86
N MET A 390 -4.59 -9.35 9.30
CA MET A 390 -4.59 -10.61 8.54
C MET A 390 -5.97 -11.27 8.52
N ILE A 391 -6.75 -11.18 9.60
CA ILE A 391 -8.15 -11.65 9.62
C ILE A 391 -9.01 -10.80 8.68
N MET A 392 -8.86 -9.48 8.70
CA MET A 392 -9.57 -8.59 7.77
C MET A 392 -9.21 -8.89 6.31
N LEU A 393 -7.93 -9.12 6.02
CA LEU A 393 -7.46 -9.48 4.68
C LEU A 393 -7.99 -10.84 4.23
N LYS A 394 -7.93 -11.85 5.11
CA LYS A 394 -8.48 -13.20 4.89
C LYS A 394 -9.95 -13.10 4.47
N ASN A 395 -10.74 -12.37 5.24
CA ASN A 395 -12.18 -12.25 5.01
C ASN A 395 -12.48 -11.47 3.72
N ALA A 396 -11.76 -10.37 3.46
CA ALA A 396 -11.97 -9.57 2.26
C ALA A 396 -11.58 -10.28 0.95
N LEU A 397 -10.59 -11.17 1.00
CA LEU A 397 -10.14 -11.97 -0.14
C LEU A 397 -10.82 -13.34 -0.23
N CYS A 398 -11.61 -13.71 0.78
CA CYS A 398 -12.23 -15.02 0.92
C CYS A 398 -11.21 -16.16 0.87
N TRP A 399 -10.14 -15.95 1.65
CA TRP A 399 -9.02 -16.88 1.82
C TRP A 399 -9.16 -17.67 3.12
N SER A 400 -8.34 -18.70 3.28
CA SER A 400 -8.25 -19.46 4.53
C SER A 400 -7.18 -18.88 5.47
N LEU A 401 -7.10 -19.38 6.72
CA LEU A 401 -6.03 -18.99 7.64
C LEU A 401 -4.65 -19.46 7.14
N GLU A 402 -4.59 -20.61 6.48
CA GLU A 402 -3.37 -21.17 5.87
C GLU A 402 -2.83 -20.29 4.73
N ASP A 403 -3.70 -19.55 4.04
CA ASP A 403 -3.31 -18.60 3.01
C ASP A 403 -2.65 -17.34 3.59
N VAL A 404 -3.06 -16.88 4.79
CA VAL A 404 -2.55 -15.63 5.41
C VAL A 404 -1.50 -15.84 6.51
N VAL A 405 -1.36 -17.06 7.04
CA VAL A 405 -0.36 -17.34 8.08
C VAL A 405 1.06 -17.10 7.57
N SER A 406 1.88 -16.44 8.39
CA SER A 406 3.21 -15.97 8.01
C SER A 406 4.16 -15.92 9.20
N PHE A 407 5.46 -15.82 8.91
CA PHE A 407 6.45 -15.38 9.88
C PHE A 407 6.79 -13.92 9.64
N LYS A 408 7.18 -13.22 10.70
CA LYS A 408 7.57 -11.81 10.59
C LYS A 408 8.87 -11.68 9.80
N LEU A 409 8.80 -11.18 8.58
CA LEU A 409 9.98 -10.97 7.73
C LEU A 409 10.48 -9.54 7.82
N ASN A 410 11.77 -9.36 7.53
CA ASN A 410 12.44 -8.05 7.50
C ASN A 410 12.33 -7.31 8.85
N SER A 411 12.27 -8.05 9.96
CA SER A 411 12.22 -7.48 11.30
C SER A 411 13.61 -7.02 11.73
N ARG A 412 13.66 -5.81 12.27
CA ARG A 412 14.89 -5.26 12.82
C ARG A 412 15.11 -5.75 14.25
N ASN A 413 16.36 -6.07 14.57
CA ASN A 413 16.81 -6.47 15.91
C ASN A 413 16.47 -5.40 16.96
N GLU A 414 15.95 -5.83 18.12
CA GLU A 414 15.57 -4.96 19.24
C GLU A 414 16.73 -4.05 19.71
N ARG A 415 17.98 -4.52 19.63
CA ARG A 415 19.18 -3.74 20.01
C ARG A 415 19.37 -2.44 19.21
N THR A 416 18.77 -2.37 18.02
CA THR A 416 18.85 -1.19 17.15
C THR A 416 17.55 -0.37 17.17
N ARG A 417 16.60 -0.71 18.05
CA ARG A 417 15.41 0.09 18.29
C ARG A 417 15.66 1.04 19.45
N ARG A 418 15.15 2.26 19.32
CA ARG A 418 15.21 3.27 20.39
C ARG A 418 13.80 3.63 20.80
N MET A 419 13.57 3.67 22.11
CA MET A 419 12.37 4.31 22.64
C MET A 419 12.48 5.82 22.39
N LEU A 420 11.43 6.40 21.84
CA LEU A 420 11.41 7.83 21.54
C LEU A 420 10.81 8.59 22.72
N LEU A 421 11.39 9.75 23.03
CA LEU A 421 10.84 10.67 24.02
C LEU A 421 9.51 11.26 23.49
N PRO A 422 8.56 11.61 24.37
CA PRO A 422 7.28 12.21 23.96
C PRO A 422 7.46 13.46 23.08
N ASN A 423 8.41 14.34 23.42
CA ASN A 423 8.70 15.54 22.62
C ASN A 423 9.16 15.20 21.19
N THR A 424 10.05 14.20 21.04
CA THR A 424 10.50 13.70 19.74
C THR A 424 9.33 13.16 18.93
N ALA A 425 8.39 12.45 19.58
CA ALA A 425 7.20 11.95 18.91
C ALA A 425 6.34 13.08 18.32
N GLU A 426 6.15 14.19 19.06
CA GLU A 426 5.42 15.36 18.54
C GLU A 426 6.14 16.06 17.40
N LYS A 427 7.47 16.20 17.47
CA LYS A 427 8.28 16.69 16.34
C LYS A 427 8.10 15.82 15.10
N ILE A 428 8.05 14.49 15.25
CA ILE A 428 7.83 13.56 14.13
C ILE A 428 6.43 13.71 13.56
N LYS A 429 5.39 13.85 14.39
CA LYS A 429 4.02 14.07 13.91
C LYS A 429 3.90 15.37 13.11
N ARG A 430 4.55 16.44 13.57
CA ARG A 430 4.63 17.70 12.83
C ARG A 430 5.42 17.55 11.53
N TRP A 431 6.58 16.90 11.58
CA TRP A 431 7.39 16.67 10.39
C TRP A 431 6.64 15.81 9.35
N ASN A 432 5.86 14.82 9.77
CA ASN A 432 5.08 13.95 8.89
C ASN A 432 3.58 14.25 8.99
N ALA A 433 3.21 15.53 8.86
CA ALA A 433 1.86 16.01 9.15
C ALA A 433 0.78 15.31 8.30
N ILE A 434 1.00 15.16 6.98
CA ILE A 434 0.02 14.47 6.11
C ILE A 434 -0.09 13.00 6.49
N ASP A 435 1.04 12.31 6.64
CA ASP A 435 1.06 10.90 7.06
C ASP A 435 0.35 10.70 8.41
N TRP A 436 0.44 11.68 9.30
CA TRP A 436 -0.28 11.68 10.58
C TRP A 436 -1.80 11.77 10.40
N ARG A 437 -2.30 12.67 9.53
CA ARG A 437 -3.75 12.73 9.21
C ARG A 437 -4.25 11.44 8.55
N ILE A 438 -3.50 10.92 7.58
CA ILE A 438 -3.81 9.66 6.89
C ILE A 438 -3.92 8.53 7.91
N TYR A 439 -2.92 8.39 8.80
CA TYR A 439 -2.93 7.34 9.81
C TYR A 439 -4.12 7.46 10.77
N LEU A 440 -4.41 8.66 11.29
CA LEU A 440 -5.53 8.87 12.20
C LEU A 440 -6.87 8.44 11.58
N HIS A 441 -7.11 8.84 10.32
CA HIS A 441 -8.32 8.46 9.60
C HIS A 441 -8.45 6.95 9.41
N PHE A 442 -7.41 6.31 8.86
CA PHE A 442 -7.46 4.89 8.54
C PHE A 442 -7.38 3.99 9.77
N ASN A 443 -6.77 4.45 10.86
CA ASN A 443 -6.80 3.75 12.15
C ASN A 443 -8.23 3.73 12.72
N THR A 444 -8.93 4.86 12.69
CA THR A 444 -10.32 4.95 13.16
C THR A 444 -11.25 4.11 12.30
N THR A 445 -11.18 4.26 10.97
CA THR A 445 -12.03 3.50 10.05
C THR A 445 -11.72 2.00 10.05
N PHE A 446 -10.48 1.58 10.33
CA PHE A 446 -10.13 0.17 10.51
C PHE A 446 -10.94 -0.47 11.64
N TRP A 447 -11.00 0.14 12.81
CA TRP A 447 -11.75 -0.41 13.95
C TRP A 447 -13.27 -0.39 13.71
N HIS A 448 -13.80 0.64 13.04
CA HIS A 448 -15.20 0.61 12.58
C HIS A 448 -15.48 -0.58 11.64
N LYS A 449 -14.56 -0.91 10.73
CA LYS A 449 -14.68 -2.09 9.86
C LYS A 449 -14.57 -3.40 10.63
N VAL A 450 -13.66 -3.49 11.61
CA VAL A 450 -13.54 -4.67 12.48
C VAL A 450 -14.86 -4.92 13.23
N ASP A 451 -15.39 -3.90 13.89
CA ASP A 451 -16.61 -4.01 14.69
C ASP A 451 -17.84 -4.35 13.83
N SER A 452 -17.96 -3.75 12.63
CA SER A 452 -19.13 -3.95 11.77
C SER A 452 -19.10 -5.23 10.93
N LEU A 453 -17.93 -5.67 10.46
CA LEU A 453 -17.83 -6.79 9.51
C LEU A 453 -17.52 -8.13 10.19
N VAL A 454 -16.82 -8.11 11.32
CA VAL A 454 -16.36 -9.33 12.02
C VAL A 454 -16.91 -9.38 13.44
N GLY A 455 -16.84 -8.28 14.18
CA GLY A 455 -17.16 -8.21 15.59
C GLY A 455 -16.00 -8.65 16.48
N GLN A 456 -15.91 -8.08 17.69
CA GLN A 456 -14.73 -8.22 18.56
C GLN A 456 -14.50 -9.65 19.06
N GLU A 457 -15.55 -10.38 19.40
CA GLU A 457 -15.41 -11.76 19.91
C GLU A 457 -14.96 -12.73 18.83
N GLN A 458 -15.56 -12.64 17.63
CA GLN A 458 -15.13 -13.42 16.47
C GLN A 458 -13.69 -13.07 16.07
N MET A 459 -13.32 -11.78 16.11
CA MET A 459 -11.96 -11.33 15.84
C MET A 459 -10.95 -11.97 16.80
N LYS A 460 -11.22 -11.94 18.12
CA LYS A 460 -10.36 -12.58 19.13
C LYS A 460 -10.20 -14.08 18.87
N TRP A 461 -11.29 -14.76 18.54
CA TRP A 461 -11.27 -16.20 18.24
C TRP A 461 -10.47 -16.51 16.97
N GLU A 462 -10.66 -15.78 15.86
CA GLU A 462 -9.87 -16.03 14.66
C GLU A 462 -8.38 -15.71 14.85
N ILE A 463 -8.05 -14.71 15.66
CA ILE A 463 -6.67 -14.40 16.04
C ILE A 463 -6.05 -15.55 16.85
N SER A 464 -6.79 -16.17 17.79
CA SER A 464 -6.24 -17.32 18.53
C SER A 464 -5.93 -18.49 17.59
N GLN A 465 -6.82 -18.77 16.63
CA GLN A 465 -6.59 -19.81 15.63
C GLN A 465 -5.38 -19.48 14.73
N LEU A 466 -5.23 -18.22 14.30
CA LEU A 466 -4.09 -17.77 13.51
C LEU A 466 -2.77 -17.97 14.26
N ARG A 467 -2.72 -17.60 15.55
CA ARG A 467 -1.52 -17.72 16.40
C ARG A 467 -1.17 -19.17 16.68
N GLU A 468 -2.16 -20.03 16.91
CA GLU A 468 -1.94 -21.47 17.08
C GLU A 468 -1.31 -22.08 15.82
N LEU A 469 -1.84 -21.76 14.64
CA LEU A 469 -1.30 -22.22 13.37
C LEU A 469 0.13 -21.70 13.15
N GLN A 470 0.39 -20.44 13.47
CA GLN A 470 1.72 -19.85 13.37
C GLN A 470 2.73 -20.56 14.30
N ALA A 471 2.34 -20.88 15.54
CA ALA A 471 3.18 -21.60 16.49
C ALA A 471 3.49 -23.03 16.02
N LYS A 472 2.48 -23.75 15.51
CA LYS A 472 2.66 -25.09 14.93
C LYS A 472 3.64 -25.07 13.75
N LEU A 473 3.51 -24.08 12.87
CA LEU A 473 4.43 -23.88 11.75
C LEU A 473 5.83 -23.51 12.23
N ALA A 474 5.97 -22.64 13.23
CA ALA A 474 7.27 -22.26 13.79
C ALA A 474 8.02 -23.48 14.34
N ASN A 475 7.34 -24.33 15.10
CA ASN A 475 7.91 -25.55 15.68
C ASN A 475 8.36 -26.55 14.60
N THR A 476 7.62 -26.61 13.49
CA THR A 476 7.96 -27.52 12.37
C THR A 476 9.10 -26.95 11.52
N CYS A 477 8.99 -25.69 11.13
CA CYS A 477 9.81 -25.07 10.07
C CYS A 477 11.11 -24.45 10.57
N LEU A 478 11.14 -23.89 11.77
CA LEU A 478 12.22 -23.03 12.22
C LEU A 478 13.15 -23.76 13.17
N LYS A 479 14.45 -23.64 12.92
CA LYS A 479 15.44 -24.05 13.91
C LYS A 479 15.36 -23.11 15.11
N ASP A 480 15.14 -23.67 16.30
CA ASP A 480 15.00 -22.96 17.58
C ASP A 480 13.75 -22.06 17.69
N GLY A 481 12.79 -22.18 16.75
CA GLY A 481 11.49 -21.49 16.81
C GLY A 481 11.52 -19.96 16.65
N ARG A 482 12.68 -19.33 16.45
CA ARG A 482 12.84 -17.87 16.53
C ARG A 482 13.69 -17.26 15.43
N ALA A 483 13.54 -15.94 15.25
CA ALA A 483 14.41 -15.16 14.38
C ALA A 483 15.81 -15.01 15.00
N VAL A 484 16.83 -15.00 14.16
CA VAL A 484 18.25 -14.94 14.53
C VAL A 484 18.95 -13.78 13.85
N ASP A 485 20.11 -13.41 14.39
CA ASP A 485 20.98 -12.41 13.78
C ASP A 485 21.43 -12.86 12.37
N PRO A 486 21.56 -11.96 11.39
CA PRO A 486 21.99 -12.33 10.03
C PRO A 486 23.35 -13.04 9.99
N SER A 487 24.23 -12.81 10.97
CA SER A 487 25.51 -13.53 11.10
C SER A 487 25.33 -15.02 11.45
N GLN A 488 24.22 -15.39 12.09
CA GLN A 488 23.90 -16.76 12.53
C GLN A 488 23.10 -17.55 11.49
N ILE A 489 22.70 -16.92 10.38
CA ILE A 489 21.98 -17.59 9.29
C ILE A 489 22.97 -18.42 8.47
N LYS A 490 22.75 -19.74 8.45
CA LYS A 490 23.64 -20.70 7.80
C LYS A 490 23.50 -20.69 6.29
N ASP A 491 22.27 -20.64 5.79
CA ASP A 491 21.98 -20.63 4.36
C ASP A 491 22.12 -19.20 3.80
N ALA A 492 23.07 -19.00 2.90
CA ALA A 492 23.29 -17.71 2.25
C ALA A 492 22.07 -17.24 1.43
N GLY A 493 21.29 -18.16 0.87
CA GLY A 493 20.06 -17.88 0.12
C GLY A 493 18.93 -17.36 1.01
N LEU A 494 19.03 -17.52 2.33
CA LEU A 494 18.03 -17.05 3.30
C LEU A 494 18.49 -15.81 4.06
N LYS A 495 19.65 -15.25 3.73
CA LYS A 495 20.13 -14.02 4.37
C LYS A 495 19.31 -12.82 3.89
N PRO A 496 18.64 -12.09 4.79
CA PRO A 496 17.90 -10.89 4.41
C PRO A 496 18.87 -9.78 4.01
N PHE A 497 18.43 -8.93 3.07
CA PHE A 497 19.18 -7.75 2.65
C PHE A 497 19.41 -6.79 3.82
N GLN A 498 20.66 -6.36 4.00
CA GLN A 498 21.05 -5.41 5.03
C GLN A 498 21.23 -4.02 4.42
N TYR A 499 20.74 -2.98 5.09
CA TYR A 499 20.81 -1.60 4.59
C TYR A 499 20.94 -0.60 5.74
N GLY A 500 21.72 0.46 5.50
CA GLY A 500 22.03 1.50 6.48
C GLY A 500 22.58 0.93 7.79
N ALA A 501 22.05 1.41 8.92
CA ALA A 501 22.48 1.01 10.26
C ALA A 501 21.55 -0.04 10.90
N ALA A 502 20.52 -0.50 10.17
CA ALA A 502 19.57 -1.48 10.68
C ALA A 502 20.13 -2.91 10.56
N VAL A 503 20.02 -3.69 11.63
CA VAL A 503 20.30 -5.12 11.61
C VAL A 503 19.00 -5.88 11.38
N ILE A 504 18.84 -6.44 10.19
CA ILE A 504 17.64 -7.18 9.78
C ILE A 504 17.83 -8.66 10.09
N GLN A 505 16.96 -9.19 10.93
CA GLN A 505 16.95 -10.59 11.36
C GLN A 505 16.33 -11.49 10.29
N GLY A 506 16.69 -12.78 10.35
CA GLY A 506 16.12 -13.83 9.51
C GLY A 506 15.98 -15.13 10.28
N TYR A 507 15.84 -16.24 9.57
CA TYR A 507 15.53 -17.53 10.18
C TYR A 507 16.44 -18.63 9.65
N ASN A 508 16.69 -19.64 10.47
CA ASN A 508 17.29 -20.90 10.05
C ASN A 508 16.18 -21.96 9.88
N LEU A 509 16.25 -22.78 8.83
CA LEU A 509 15.34 -23.91 8.67
C LEU A 509 15.66 -25.03 9.65
N ASN A 510 14.61 -25.71 10.11
CA ASN A 510 14.73 -27.01 10.74
C ASN A 510 15.35 -28.01 9.74
N THR A 511 16.37 -28.75 10.19
CA THR A 511 17.08 -29.74 9.37
C THR A 511 16.46 -31.13 9.41
N HIS A 512 15.58 -31.39 10.37
CA HIS A 512 14.97 -32.70 10.63
C HIS A 512 13.54 -32.81 10.09
N ILE A 513 13.34 -32.39 8.84
CA ILE A 513 12.03 -32.42 8.15
C ILE A 513 12.18 -33.00 6.75
N ASP A 514 11.13 -33.62 6.24
CA ASP A 514 11.12 -34.20 4.89
C ASP A 514 11.26 -33.12 3.80
N ARG A 515 11.60 -33.55 2.57
CA ARG A 515 11.89 -32.65 1.45
C ARG A 515 10.70 -31.76 1.06
N GLN A 516 9.46 -32.26 1.15
CA GLN A 516 8.27 -31.50 0.78
C GLN A 516 7.98 -30.43 1.83
N THR A 517 8.02 -30.80 3.11
CA THR A 517 7.86 -29.87 4.23
C THR A 517 8.95 -28.82 4.22
N LYS A 518 10.22 -29.21 3.97
CA LYS A 518 11.33 -28.28 3.82
C LYS A 518 11.08 -27.22 2.75
N THR A 519 10.57 -27.63 1.58
CA THR A 519 10.26 -26.70 0.49
C THR A 519 9.16 -25.71 0.89
N LYS A 520 8.11 -26.20 1.56
CA LYS A 520 7.03 -25.34 2.09
C LYS A 520 7.58 -24.35 3.11
N CYS A 521 8.32 -24.83 4.12
CA CYS A 521 8.93 -24.00 5.16
C CYS A 521 9.92 -22.98 4.60
N GLN A 522 10.71 -23.34 3.58
CA GLN A 522 11.63 -22.42 2.94
C GLN A 522 10.89 -21.21 2.34
N ARG A 523 9.74 -21.42 1.67
CA ARG A 523 8.93 -20.32 1.13
C ARG A 523 8.47 -19.34 2.21
N PHE A 524 8.13 -19.80 3.41
CA PHE A 524 7.72 -18.92 4.53
C PHE A 524 8.81 -17.94 4.98
N ILE A 525 10.09 -18.30 4.81
CA ILE A 525 11.22 -17.51 5.31
C ILE A 525 12.12 -16.94 4.21
N THR A 526 11.81 -17.21 2.94
CA THR A 526 12.61 -16.71 1.82
C THR A 526 12.46 -15.18 1.75
N PRO A 527 13.56 -14.41 1.85
CA PRO A 527 13.49 -12.97 1.81
C PRO A 527 13.07 -12.45 0.43
N GLU A 528 12.53 -11.24 0.41
CA GLU A 528 11.85 -10.65 -0.75
C GLU A 528 12.66 -10.66 -2.04
N LEU A 529 13.94 -10.29 -2.00
CA LEU A 529 14.76 -10.22 -3.22
C LEU A 529 14.95 -11.60 -3.84
N GLN A 530 15.22 -12.60 -3.01
CA GLN A 530 15.40 -13.99 -3.42
C GLN A 530 14.10 -14.60 -3.93
N TYR A 531 12.97 -14.32 -3.26
CA TYR A 531 11.68 -14.82 -3.71
C TYR A 531 11.26 -14.14 -5.03
N THR A 532 11.49 -12.83 -5.18
CA THR A 532 11.21 -12.12 -6.44
C THR A 532 12.04 -12.70 -7.60
N ASP A 533 13.32 -12.99 -7.36
CA ASP A 533 14.19 -13.64 -8.36
C ASP A 533 13.72 -15.04 -8.75
N HIS A 534 13.27 -15.82 -7.76
CA HIS A 534 12.67 -17.15 -7.97
C HIS A 534 11.40 -17.07 -8.82
N LEU A 535 10.45 -16.19 -8.47
CA LEU A 535 9.21 -16.00 -9.25
C LEU A 535 9.50 -15.51 -10.66
N TYR A 536 10.44 -14.57 -10.83
CA TYR A 536 10.85 -14.10 -12.14
C TYR A 536 11.40 -15.24 -12.98
N THR A 537 12.29 -16.05 -12.42
CA THR A 537 12.91 -17.19 -13.13
C THR A 537 11.86 -18.25 -13.48
N LYS A 538 10.87 -18.49 -12.60
CA LYS A 538 9.76 -19.40 -12.86
C LYS A 538 8.85 -18.89 -13.98
N GLN A 539 8.52 -17.60 -13.99
CA GLN A 539 7.57 -17.00 -14.94
C GLN A 539 8.20 -16.66 -16.29
N PHE A 540 9.49 -16.31 -16.33
CA PHE A 540 10.21 -15.87 -17.53
C PHE A 540 11.55 -16.60 -17.69
N PRO A 541 11.55 -17.94 -17.89
CA PRO A 541 12.77 -18.75 -17.88
C PRO A 541 13.79 -18.31 -18.95
N GLU A 542 13.34 -18.06 -20.18
CA GLU A 542 14.23 -17.62 -21.28
C GLU A 542 14.89 -16.27 -21.02
N LEU A 543 14.14 -15.31 -20.46
CA LEU A 543 14.69 -14.00 -20.10
C LEU A 543 15.67 -14.14 -18.92
N ALA A 544 15.35 -14.98 -17.94
CA ALA A 544 16.23 -15.27 -16.82
C ALA A 544 17.54 -15.93 -17.28
N ASP A 545 17.49 -16.84 -18.26
CA ASP A 545 18.68 -17.43 -18.88
C ASP A 545 19.53 -16.39 -19.60
N LYS A 546 18.92 -15.53 -20.41
CA LYS A 546 19.61 -14.42 -21.08
C LYS A 546 20.32 -13.51 -20.08
N HIS A 547 19.68 -13.16 -18.97
CA HIS A 547 20.32 -12.36 -17.92
C HIS A 547 21.49 -13.09 -17.25
N ARG A 548 21.39 -14.41 -17.03
CA ARG A 548 22.49 -15.22 -16.49
C ARG A 548 23.68 -15.26 -17.44
N GLN A 549 23.43 -15.42 -18.75
CA GLN A 549 24.48 -15.43 -19.77
C GLN A 549 25.15 -14.05 -19.90
N ALA A 550 24.38 -12.96 -19.96
CA ALA A 550 24.91 -11.60 -20.01
C ALA A 550 25.77 -11.27 -18.78
N GLY A 551 25.37 -11.70 -17.59
CA GLY A 551 26.14 -11.54 -16.36
C GLY A 551 27.47 -12.31 -16.35
N ARG A 552 27.55 -13.46 -17.03
CA ARG A 552 28.80 -14.24 -17.19
C ARG A 552 29.75 -13.59 -18.19
N ILE A 553 29.23 -13.05 -19.29
CA ILE A 553 30.03 -12.36 -20.32
C ILE A 553 30.58 -11.02 -19.78
N ALA A 554 29.83 -10.35 -18.90
CA ALA A 554 30.23 -9.09 -18.27
C ALA A 554 31.22 -9.25 -17.09
N ALA A 555 31.67 -10.47 -16.77
CA ALA A 555 32.65 -10.73 -15.73
C ALA A 555 34.02 -11.14 -16.32
N PRO A 556 34.91 -10.21 -16.70
CA PRO A 556 36.32 -10.52 -16.87
C PRO A 556 36.99 -10.73 -15.51
N GLN A 557 38.05 -11.54 -15.52
CA GLN A 557 38.94 -11.89 -14.41
C GLN A 557 39.31 -10.70 -13.50
N HIS A 558 38.59 -10.54 -12.39
CA HIS A 558 39.15 -9.90 -11.19
C HIS A 558 38.76 -10.74 -9.96
N GLN A 559 39.53 -11.81 -9.75
CA GLN A 559 39.80 -12.27 -8.40
C GLN A 559 40.57 -11.18 -7.66
N ARG A 560 39.89 -10.42 -6.80
CA ARG A 560 40.30 -10.08 -5.42
C ARG A 560 39.37 -9.03 -4.81
N SER A 561 39.04 -9.28 -3.53
CA SER A 561 38.38 -8.41 -2.56
C SER A 561 36.85 -8.29 -2.66
N GLY A 562 36.17 -9.09 -1.83
CA GLY A 562 34.76 -8.95 -1.52
C GLY A 562 34.50 -7.82 -0.52
N ARG A 563 33.65 -6.86 -0.92
CA ARG A 563 32.62 -6.17 -0.10
C ARG A 563 31.97 -4.98 -0.82
N ALA A 564 32.48 -4.55 -1.98
CA ALA A 564 31.93 -3.41 -2.75
C ALA A 564 31.15 -3.78 -4.03
N ALA A 565 31.16 -5.05 -4.46
CA ALA A 565 30.70 -5.45 -5.80
C ALA A 565 29.17 -5.37 -6.03
N MET A 566 28.35 -5.51 -4.99
CA MET A 566 26.88 -5.45 -5.13
C MET A 566 26.34 -4.00 -5.19
N MET A 567 26.96 -3.04 -4.49
CA MET A 567 26.60 -1.62 -4.63
C MET A 567 27.13 -1.02 -5.94
N GLY A 568 28.32 -1.45 -6.39
CA GLY A 568 28.88 -1.02 -7.67
C GLY A 568 28.00 -1.37 -8.87
N MET A 569 27.34 -2.54 -8.89
CA MET A 569 26.47 -2.92 -10.01
C MET A 569 25.16 -2.13 -10.09
N ALA A 570 24.58 -1.75 -8.94
CA ALA A 570 23.38 -0.89 -8.93
C ALA A 570 23.71 0.53 -9.41
N TRP A 571 24.81 1.11 -8.91
CA TRP A 571 25.27 2.44 -9.31
C TRP A 571 25.80 2.50 -10.75
N ALA A 572 26.50 1.47 -11.22
CA ALA A 572 27.00 1.40 -12.59
C ALA A 572 25.86 1.22 -13.61
N ARG A 573 24.82 0.44 -13.28
CA ARG A 573 23.63 0.32 -14.13
C ARG A 573 22.83 1.62 -14.17
N GLU A 574 22.75 2.36 -13.06
CA GLU A 574 22.08 3.65 -12.97
C GLU A 574 22.87 4.79 -13.67
N ALA A 575 24.20 4.73 -13.67
CA ALA A 575 25.06 5.64 -14.43
C ALA A 575 24.98 5.39 -15.95
N HIS A 576 25.02 4.13 -16.39
CA HIS A 576 24.81 3.75 -17.78
C HIS A 576 23.40 4.14 -18.26
N HIS A 577 22.38 4.06 -17.38
CA HIS A 577 21.02 4.47 -17.71
C HIS A 577 20.86 6.01 -17.77
N ARG A 578 21.54 6.78 -16.90
CA ARG A 578 21.63 8.25 -17.04
C ARG A 578 22.24 8.67 -18.38
N GLN A 579 23.19 7.90 -18.91
CA GLN A 579 23.80 8.17 -20.21
C GLN A 579 22.83 7.88 -21.37
N ILE A 580 22.05 6.79 -21.31
CA ILE A 580 20.99 6.48 -22.29
C ILE A 580 19.86 7.52 -22.25
N ILE A 581 19.45 7.96 -21.05
CA ILE A 581 18.42 8.99 -20.87
C ILE A 581 18.90 10.34 -21.39
N ARG A 582 20.16 10.75 -21.11
CA ARG A 582 20.74 11.97 -21.73
C ARG A 582 20.74 11.89 -23.25
N HIS A 583 21.04 10.73 -23.82
CA HIS A 583 21.09 10.56 -25.27
C HIS A 583 19.70 10.58 -25.93
N ARG A 584 18.67 10.06 -25.26
CA ARG A 584 17.27 10.17 -25.72
C ARG A 584 16.72 11.58 -25.52
N PHE A 585 17.00 12.24 -24.40
CA PHE A 585 16.55 13.62 -24.16
C PHE A 585 17.27 14.64 -25.05
N SER A 586 18.53 14.44 -25.41
CA SER A 586 19.22 15.29 -26.40
C SER A 586 18.61 15.14 -27.79
N ASN A 587 18.24 13.93 -28.20
CA ASN A 587 17.54 13.69 -29.46
C ASN A 587 16.14 14.33 -29.50
N PHE A 588 15.39 14.31 -28.39
CA PHE A 588 14.12 15.02 -28.27
C PHE A 588 14.26 16.54 -28.25
N LYS A 589 15.32 17.09 -27.62
CA LYS A 589 15.63 18.53 -27.67
C LYS A 589 16.06 18.96 -29.07
N ASN A 590 16.82 18.16 -29.80
CA ASN A 590 17.24 18.47 -31.18
C ASN A 590 16.07 18.39 -32.18
N GLN A 591 15.09 17.51 -31.95
CA GLN A 591 13.82 17.51 -32.71
C GLN A 591 12.94 18.73 -32.40
N LYS A 592 12.86 19.17 -31.13
CA LYS A 592 12.14 20.41 -30.75
C LYS A 592 12.86 21.69 -31.22
N ALA A 593 14.19 21.73 -31.22
CA ALA A 593 14.97 22.85 -31.74
C ALA A 593 14.84 22.99 -33.26
N SER A 594 14.79 21.87 -34.01
CA SER A 594 14.56 21.90 -35.47
C SER A 594 13.15 22.35 -35.86
N THR A 595 12.16 22.20 -34.97
CA THR A 595 10.79 22.70 -35.19
C THR A 595 10.61 24.14 -34.72
N SER A 596 11.41 24.61 -33.75
CA SER A 596 11.41 26.01 -33.30
C SER A 596 12.22 26.93 -34.22
N ALA A 597 13.28 26.45 -34.87
CA ALA A 597 14.11 27.26 -35.78
C ALA A 597 13.45 27.54 -37.14
N LEU A 598 12.33 26.86 -37.46
CA LEU A 598 11.56 27.10 -38.69
C LEU A 598 10.44 28.14 -38.53
N LEU A 599 10.26 28.71 -37.33
CA LEU A 599 9.18 29.64 -36.99
C LEU A 599 9.65 31.06 -36.60
N THR A 600 10.94 31.37 -36.69
CA THR A 600 11.52 32.68 -36.31
C THR A 600 12.21 33.43 -37.46
N HIS A 601 11.80 33.20 -38.71
CA HIS A 601 12.26 33.98 -39.86
C HIS A 601 11.11 34.62 -40.62
N THR A 602 10.31 35.44 -39.93
CA THR A 602 9.51 36.52 -40.55
C THR A 602 9.06 37.44 -39.41
N GLU A 603 9.84 38.49 -39.14
CA GLU A 603 9.40 39.82 -38.66
C GLU A 603 10.59 40.57 -38.04
N THR A 604 11.38 41.21 -38.88
CA THR A 604 12.16 42.42 -38.53
C THR A 604 12.58 43.13 -39.82
N ASN A 605 11.79 44.12 -40.24
CA ASN A 605 12.26 45.32 -40.96
C ASN A 605 11.06 46.24 -41.27
N ASN A 606 10.86 47.28 -40.47
CA ASN A 606 10.93 48.65 -40.98
C ASN A 606 10.81 49.69 -39.85
N LYS A 607 11.80 50.59 -39.85
CA LYS A 607 11.87 51.81 -39.04
C LYS A 607 11.12 52.96 -39.73
N THR A 608 10.73 53.93 -38.88
CA THR A 608 10.67 55.40 -39.09
C THR A 608 9.59 56.02 -40.00
N SER A 609 8.67 56.78 -39.39
CA SER A 609 8.69 58.26 -39.46
C SER A 609 7.67 58.88 -38.47
N MET A 610 8.15 59.90 -37.74
CA MET A 610 7.45 60.87 -36.89
C MET A 610 6.79 61.97 -37.77
N PRO A 611 5.93 62.87 -37.26
CA PRO A 611 6.13 63.76 -36.11
C PRO A 611 5.51 63.32 -34.79
#